data_AF-A0A1B1Q254-F1
#
_entry.id   AF-A0A1B1Q254-F1
#
_cell.length_a   1.000
_cell.length_b   1.000
_cell.length_c   1.000
_cell.angle_alpha   90.00
_cell.angle_beta   90.00
_cell.angle_gamma   90.00
#
_symmetry.space_group_name_H-M   'P 1'
#
loop_
_entity.id
_entity.type
_entity.pdbx_description
1 polymer ?
#
loop_
_entity_poly.entity_id
_entity_poly.type
_entity_poly.pdbx_seq_one_letter_code
_entity_poly.pdbx_strand_id
1 'polypeptide(L)'
;MIEGKRHNAPAGTAAKTVRLLNIDVTSVTESGLLDALEKGLVVTPNVDHFVHLQKNQEFYEAYQSAEWIVCDSRIVYFLSKLLPESLPEAIPGSSFLGSFYMYHKNDKECRIFLLGAAEGVAHQAMDQINRKVGREIVIGAHSPSYGFEKNEAECDQIIDIINQSGATVLVIGAGGVKQEIWLARYRHRMPGVKLFMALGATIDFEAGNVSRAPKLLRDIGMEWLYRLMMEPKRMYRRYLINDPVFFLYFAKQLLGIYRNPFERKTGMPQTSK
;
A
#
# COMPACT_ATOMS: atom_id res chain seq x y z
N MET A 1 28.38 10.18 23.40
CA MET A 1 28.18 8.73 23.57
C MET A 1 26.81 8.51 24.21
N ILE A 2 25.81 8.20 23.40
CA ILE A 2 24.51 7.69 23.87
C ILE A 2 24.16 6.58 22.89
N GLU A 3 24.44 5.34 23.27
CA GLU A 3 24.03 4.14 22.55
C GLU A 3 22.51 4.02 22.62
N GLY A 4 21.84 4.28 21.50
CA GLY A 4 20.43 3.96 21.33
C GLY A 4 20.27 2.44 21.29
N LYS A 5 19.60 1.90 22.30
CA LYS A 5 19.18 0.50 22.39
C LYS A 5 18.45 0.09 21.10
N ARG A 6 19.12 -0.69 20.23
CA ARG A 6 18.44 -1.51 19.22
C ARG A 6 17.59 -2.53 19.98
N HIS A 7 16.27 -2.33 20.00
CA HIS A 7 15.37 -3.39 20.38
C HIS A 7 15.43 -4.43 19.26
N ASN A 8 16.07 -5.57 19.55
CA ASN A 8 15.98 -6.75 18.69
C ASN A 8 14.51 -7.18 18.67
N ALA A 9 13.82 -6.96 17.55
CA ALA A 9 12.61 -7.71 17.25
C ALA A 9 12.97 -9.20 17.17
N PRO A 10 12.17 -10.11 17.75
CA PRO A 10 12.49 -11.52 17.73
C PRO A 10 12.42 -12.04 16.29
N ALA A 11 13.57 -12.45 15.77
CA ALA A 11 13.63 -13.26 14.56
C ALA A 11 12.89 -14.58 14.83
N GLY A 12 11.76 -14.81 14.16
CA GLY A 12 11.17 -16.15 14.02
C GLY A 12 9.71 -16.35 14.41
N THR A 13 8.99 -15.38 14.98
CA THR A 13 7.52 -15.48 15.11
C THR A 13 6.87 -15.01 13.82
N ALA A 14 6.14 -15.90 13.13
CA ALA A 14 5.26 -15.51 12.03
C ALA A 14 4.38 -14.35 12.50
N ALA A 15 4.36 -13.24 11.75
CA ALA A 15 3.55 -12.09 12.09
C ALA A 15 2.09 -12.54 12.25
N LYS A 16 1.44 -12.17 13.35
CA LYS A 16 0.02 -12.51 13.56
C LYS A 16 -0.79 -11.90 12.41
N THR A 17 -1.69 -12.67 11.82
CA THR A 17 -2.57 -12.18 10.75
C THR A 17 -4.05 -12.31 11.12
N VAL A 18 -4.88 -11.52 10.46
CA VAL A 18 -6.34 -11.60 10.49
C VAL A 18 -6.81 -11.91 9.07
N ARG A 19 -7.44 -13.08 8.89
CA ARG A 19 -8.03 -13.45 7.60
C ARG A 19 -9.22 -12.56 7.30
N LEU A 20 -9.13 -11.77 6.23
CA LEU A 20 -10.21 -10.93 5.72
C LEU A 20 -10.50 -11.34 4.27
N LEU A 21 -11.68 -11.92 4.07
CA LEU A 21 -12.06 -12.56 2.81
C LEU A 21 -10.97 -13.56 2.36
N ASN A 22 -10.36 -13.34 1.19
CA ASN A 22 -9.36 -14.22 0.62
C ASN A 22 -7.91 -13.88 0.97
N ILE A 23 -7.63 -12.82 1.73
CA ILE A 23 -6.25 -12.43 2.08
C ILE A 23 -6.01 -12.44 3.59
N ASP A 24 -4.75 -12.65 3.99
CA ASP A 24 -4.30 -12.49 5.37
C ASP A 24 -3.75 -11.08 5.59
N VAL A 25 -4.41 -10.29 6.43
CA VAL A 25 -3.94 -8.94 6.77
C VAL A 25 -3.09 -9.01 8.03
N THR A 26 -1.91 -8.39 7.98
CA THR A 26 -0.98 -8.33 9.10
C THR A 26 -1.61 -7.59 10.27
N SER A 27 -1.63 -8.23 11.44
CA SER A 27 -2.12 -7.66 12.68
C SER A 27 -0.98 -6.90 13.37
N VAL A 28 -0.85 -5.62 13.04
CA VAL A 28 0.27 -4.77 13.50
C VAL A 28 -0.20 -3.33 13.71
N THR A 29 0.36 -2.63 14.71
CA THR A 29 0.16 -1.17 14.89
C THR A 29 1.10 -0.40 13.98
N GLU A 30 0.85 0.90 13.77
CA GLU A 30 1.74 1.72 12.94
C GLU A 30 3.18 1.73 13.47
N SER A 31 3.35 1.86 14.79
CA SER A 31 4.67 1.81 15.43
C SER A 31 5.36 0.45 15.25
N GLY A 32 4.64 -0.65 15.47
CA GLY A 32 5.20 -1.99 15.30
C GLY A 32 5.57 -2.30 13.86
N LEU A 33 4.84 -1.72 12.90
CA LEU A 33 5.17 -1.80 11.49
C LEU A 33 6.46 -1.05 11.18
N LEU A 34 6.61 0.20 11.65
CA LEU A 34 7.85 0.98 11.48
C LEU A 34 9.07 0.27 12.07
N ASP A 35 8.91 -0.38 13.23
CA ASP A 35 10.00 -1.13 13.88
C ASP A 35 10.41 -2.38 13.09
N ALA A 36 9.47 -3.02 12.39
CA ALA A 36 9.69 -4.30 11.71
C ALA A 36 9.98 -4.18 10.20
N LEU A 37 9.72 -3.02 9.59
CA LEU A 37 9.88 -2.80 8.14
C LEU A 37 11.34 -2.64 7.72
N GLU A 38 12.01 -3.77 7.50
CA GLU A 38 13.38 -3.77 6.96
C GLU A 38 13.42 -4.00 5.43
N LYS A 39 12.50 -4.82 4.92
CA LYS A 39 12.45 -5.24 3.51
C LYS A 39 11.07 -5.77 3.13
N GLY A 40 10.85 -5.92 1.83
CA GLY A 40 9.66 -6.54 1.24
C GLY A 40 8.74 -5.54 0.58
N LEU A 41 7.53 -5.98 0.28
CA LEU A 41 6.47 -5.24 -0.36
C LEU A 41 5.35 -4.96 0.65
N VAL A 42 5.07 -3.67 0.84
CA VAL A 42 3.96 -3.15 1.63
C VAL A 42 2.80 -2.80 0.71
N VAL A 43 1.65 -3.43 0.95
CA VAL A 43 0.38 -3.11 0.29
C VAL A 43 -0.66 -2.72 1.33
N THR A 44 -1.51 -1.77 0.96
CA THR A 44 -2.46 -1.13 1.89
C THR A 44 -3.91 -1.31 1.39
N PRO A 45 -4.52 -2.51 1.53
CA PRO A 45 -5.89 -2.75 1.07
C PRO A 45 -6.91 -1.84 1.74
N ASN A 46 -7.63 -1.09 0.91
CA ASN A 46 -8.89 -0.43 1.28
C ASN A 46 -10.09 -1.28 0.81
N VAL A 47 -11.32 -0.80 1.04
CA VAL A 47 -12.57 -1.53 0.71
C VAL A 47 -12.63 -1.95 -0.78
N ASP A 48 -12.29 -1.02 -1.68
CA ASP A 48 -12.27 -1.27 -3.13
C ASP A 48 -11.24 -2.35 -3.51
N HIS A 49 -10.07 -2.38 -2.84
CA HIS A 49 -9.08 -3.44 -3.06
C HIS A 49 -9.66 -4.81 -2.69
N PHE A 50 -10.37 -4.93 -1.56
CA PHE A 50 -11.04 -6.19 -1.19
C PHE A 50 -12.05 -6.66 -2.22
N VAL A 51 -12.79 -5.73 -2.86
CA VAL A 51 -13.71 -6.06 -3.96
C VAL A 51 -12.96 -6.54 -5.20
N HIS A 52 -11.89 -5.85 -5.59
CA HIS A 52 -11.06 -6.23 -6.73
C HIS A 52 -10.37 -7.58 -6.53
N LEU A 53 -9.94 -7.88 -5.30
CA LEU A 53 -9.37 -9.16 -4.91
C LEU A 53 -10.36 -10.33 -5.04
N GLN A 54 -11.67 -10.09 -5.20
CA GLN A 54 -12.63 -11.17 -5.49
C GLN A 54 -12.75 -11.49 -6.98
N LYS A 55 -12.21 -10.64 -7.86
CA LYS A 55 -12.54 -10.63 -9.30
C LYS A 55 -11.32 -10.67 -10.21
N ASN A 56 -10.16 -10.24 -9.72
CA ASN A 56 -8.92 -10.18 -10.49
C ASN A 56 -7.87 -11.14 -9.89
N GLN A 57 -7.60 -12.24 -10.60
CA GLN A 57 -6.62 -13.26 -10.22
C GLN A 57 -5.19 -12.68 -10.15
N GLU A 58 -4.77 -11.88 -11.12
CA GLU A 58 -3.42 -11.30 -11.16
C GLU A 58 -3.20 -10.35 -9.97
N PHE A 59 -4.22 -9.56 -9.62
CA PHE A 59 -4.19 -8.71 -8.43
C PHE A 59 -4.14 -9.51 -7.13
N TYR A 60 -4.89 -10.61 -7.05
CA TYR A 60 -4.83 -11.53 -5.92
C TYR A 60 -3.44 -12.16 -5.78
N GLU A 61 -2.84 -12.64 -6.87
CA GLU A 61 -1.48 -13.18 -6.88
C GLU A 61 -0.43 -12.14 -6.48
N ALA A 62 -0.60 -10.88 -6.91
CA ALA A 62 0.24 -9.77 -6.47
C ALA A 62 0.19 -9.59 -4.94
N TYR A 63 -0.99 -9.66 -4.33
CA TYR A 63 -1.14 -9.62 -2.87
C TYR A 63 -0.50 -10.82 -2.18
N GLN A 64 -0.63 -12.02 -2.75
CA GLN A 64 0.02 -13.21 -2.19
C GLN A 64 1.56 -13.13 -2.19
N SER A 65 2.14 -12.26 -3.02
CA SER A 65 3.58 -12.01 -3.07
C SER A 65 4.07 -10.94 -2.08
N ALA A 66 3.16 -10.23 -1.42
CA ALA A 66 3.49 -9.14 -0.50
C ALA A 66 3.83 -9.66 0.89
N GLU A 67 4.94 -9.18 1.44
CA GLU A 67 5.38 -9.52 2.79
C GLU A 67 4.60 -8.76 3.88
N TRP A 68 4.06 -7.59 3.55
CA TRP A 68 3.31 -6.73 4.48
C TRP A 68 1.98 -6.29 3.87
N ILE A 69 0.90 -6.97 4.24
CA ILE A 69 -0.47 -6.55 3.90
C ILE A 69 -1.04 -5.81 5.11
N VAL A 70 -1.29 -4.51 4.99
CA VAL A 70 -1.66 -3.66 6.14
C VAL A 70 -3.00 -2.96 5.91
N CYS A 71 -3.87 -2.93 6.92
CA CYS A 71 -5.20 -2.36 6.77
C CYS A 71 -5.18 -0.84 6.58
N ASP A 72 -5.52 -0.35 5.39
CA ASP A 72 -5.68 1.10 5.12
C ASP A 72 -7.00 1.65 5.69
N SER A 73 -8.07 0.85 5.57
CA SER A 73 -9.44 1.33 5.78
C SER A 73 -9.88 1.25 7.23
N ARG A 74 -10.28 2.39 7.79
CA ARG A 74 -10.96 2.46 9.10
C ARG A 74 -12.25 1.66 9.14
N ILE A 75 -12.99 1.59 8.04
CA ILE A 75 -14.21 0.76 7.95
C ILE A 75 -13.86 -0.71 8.13
N VAL A 76 -12.81 -1.19 7.45
CA VAL A 76 -12.35 -2.57 7.57
C VAL A 76 -11.82 -2.85 8.98
N TYR A 77 -11.07 -1.92 9.56
CA TYR A 77 -10.64 -2.01 10.96
C TYR A 77 -11.83 -2.17 11.93
N PHE A 78 -12.86 -1.33 11.83
CA PHE A 78 -14.04 -1.46 12.70
C PHE A 78 -14.77 -2.78 12.48
N LEU A 79 -14.94 -3.21 11.23
CA LEU A 79 -15.56 -4.49 10.91
C LEU A 79 -14.75 -5.69 11.42
N SER A 80 -13.42 -5.59 11.44
CA SER A 80 -12.56 -6.65 11.98
C SER A 80 -12.82 -6.95 13.46
N LYS A 81 -13.46 -6.03 14.22
CA LYS A 81 -13.89 -6.25 15.60
C LYS A 81 -15.01 -7.30 15.73
N LEU A 82 -15.69 -7.63 14.62
CA LEU A 82 -16.70 -8.68 14.56
C LEU A 82 -16.11 -10.08 14.27
N LEU A 83 -14.82 -10.15 13.95
CA LEU A 83 -14.09 -11.41 13.74
C LEU A 83 -13.51 -11.93 15.07
N PRO A 84 -13.21 -13.22 15.17
CA PRO A 84 -12.58 -13.80 16.36
C PRO A 84 -11.24 -13.13 16.72
N GLU A 85 -10.50 -12.71 15.70
CA GLU A 85 -9.27 -11.95 15.81
C GLU A 85 -9.46 -10.62 15.10
N SER A 86 -9.08 -9.52 15.76
CA SER A 86 -9.28 -8.18 15.22
C SER A 86 -7.97 -7.48 14.90
N LEU A 87 -8.03 -6.55 13.95
CA LEU A 87 -6.91 -5.68 13.65
C LEU A 87 -6.72 -4.67 14.79
N PRO A 88 -5.48 -4.34 15.18
CA PRO A 88 -5.22 -3.41 16.27
C PRO A 88 -5.46 -1.96 15.85
N GLU A 89 -5.23 -1.62 14.58
CA GLU A 89 -5.27 -0.27 14.05
C GLU A 89 -5.54 -0.28 12.53
N ALA A 90 -6.06 0.83 12.00
CA ALA A 90 -6.00 1.15 10.57
C ALA A 90 -4.80 2.07 10.32
N ILE A 91 -3.97 1.72 9.33
CA ILE A 91 -2.75 2.43 8.96
C ILE A 91 -2.95 2.94 7.52
N PRO A 92 -3.55 4.13 7.33
CA PRO A 92 -3.81 4.65 6.00
C PRO A 92 -2.48 4.97 5.30
N GLY A 93 -2.30 4.53 4.06
CA GLY A 93 -1.06 4.77 3.30
C GLY A 93 -0.72 6.26 3.22
N SER A 94 -1.76 7.10 3.12
CA SER A 94 -1.65 8.56 3.10
C SER A 94 -1.05 9.18 4.37
N SER A 95 -1.21 8.56 5.54
CA SER A 95 -0.53 8.99 6.77
C SER A 95 0.81 8.28 6.94
N PHE A 96 0.87 7.02 6.55
CA PHE A 96 2.00 6.14 6.82
C PHE A 96 3.32 6.61 6.20
N LEU A 97 3.30 7.13 4.96
CA LEU A 97 4.54 7.67 4.34
C LEU A 97 5.15 8.79 5.19
N GLY A 98 4.30 9.67 5.74
CA GLY A 98 4.66 10.73 6.67
C GLY A 98 5.44 10.22 7.87
N SER A 99 4.85 9.26 8.58
CA SER A 99 5.48 8.64 9.74
C SER A 99 6.75 7.89 9.37
N PHE A 100 6.77 7.21 8.21
CA PHE A 100 7.92 6.45 7.73
C PHE A 100 9.16 7.33 7.50
N TYR A 101 9.05 8.40 6.71
CA TYR A 101 10.22 9.26 6.46
C TYR A 101 10.66 10.03 7.70
N MET A 102 9.74 10.32 8.64
CA MET A 102 10.08 10.97 9.91
C MET A 102 10.78 10.00 10.87
N TYR A 103 10.37 8.73 10.89
CA TYR A 103 11.03 7.68 11.65
C TYR A 103 12.47 7.46 11.15
N HIS A 104 12.67 7.41 9.83
CA HIS A 104 13.99 7.27 9.19
C HIS A 104 14.72 8.61 8.92
N LYS A 105 14.30 9.71 9.56
CA LYS A 105 14.85 11.05 9.25
C LYS A 105 16.37 11.15 9.41
N ASN A 106 16.95 10.39 10.34
CA ASN A 106 18.39 10.39 10.63
C ASN A 106 19.13 9.20 10.02
N ASP A 107 18.42 8.28 9.36
CA ASP A 107 18.98 7.05 8.79
C ASP A 107 19.48 7.30 7.36
N LYS A 108 20.79 7.43 7.19
CA LYS A 108 21.42 7.70 5.88
C LYS A 108 21.25 6.58 4.87
N GLU A 109 20.94 5.35 5.31
CA GLU A 109 20.68 4.21 4.42
C GLU A 109 19.26 4.23 3.87
N CYS A 110 18.35 4.99 4.50
CA CYS A 110 17.02 5.24 3.97
C CYS A 110 17.08 6.32 2.88
N ARG A 111 16.95 5.86 1.63
CA ARG A 111 16.96 6.66 0.41
C ARG A 111 15.74 6.31 -0.43
N ILE A 112 14.81 7.24 -0.53
CA ILE A 112 13.48 7.04 -1.10
C ILE A 112 13.45 7.47 -2.56
N PHE A 113 12.84 6.67 -3.42
CA PHE A 113 12.42 7.04 -4.76
C PHE A 113 10.90 7.13 -4.84
N LEU A 114 10.36 8.21 -5.43
CA LEU A 114 8.93 8.40 -5.65
C LEU A 114 8.56 8.09 -7.10
N LEU A 115 7.68 7.11 -7.34
CA LEU A 115 7.18 6.78 -8.68
C LEU A 115 5.67 6.99 -8.74
N GLY A 116 5.20 7.91 -9.58
CA GLY A 116 3.77 8.12 -9.79
C GLY A 116 3.34 9.59 -9.82
N ALA A 117 2.06 9.79 -9.51
CA ALA A 117 1.36 11.08 -9.63
C ALA A 117 1.44 11.70 -11.05
N ALA A 118 0.80 12.86 -11.23
CA ALA A 118 0.89 13.60 -12.48
C ALA A 118 2.27 14.25 -12.65
N GLU A 119 2.61 14.65 -13.88
CA GLU A 119 3.87 15.31 -14.21
C GLU A 119 4.16 16.48 -13.24
N GLY A 120 5.39 16.51 -12.71
CA GLY A 120 5.84 17.50 -11.72
C GLY A 120 5.41 17.24 -10.27
N VAL A 121 4.35 16.46 -10.03
CA VAL A 121 3.82 16.24 -8.67
C VAL A 121 4.77 15.41 -7.81
N ALA A 122 5.40 14.37 -8.37
CA ALA A 122 6.37 13.56 -7.63
C ALA A 122 7.61 14.37 -7.20
N HIS A 123 8.09 15.27 -8.07
CA HIS A 123 9.19 16.18 -7.74
C HIS A 123 8.79 17.21 -6.67
N GLN A 124 7.57 17.76 -6.76
CA GLN A 124 7.05 18.65 -5.72
C GLN A 124 6.94 17.94 -4.36
N ALA A 125 6.52 16.68 -4.32
CA ALA A 125 6.51 15.88 -3.09
C ALA A 125 7.94 15.65 -2.56
N MET A 126 8.90 15.32 -3.43
CA MET A 126 10.32 15.18 -3.08
C MET A 126 10.85 16.43 -2.36
N ASP A 127 10.64 17.62 -2.94
CA ASP A 127 11.12 18.89 -2.37
C ASP A 127 10.49 19.18 -0.99
N GLN A 128 9.19 18.89 -0.84
CA GLN A 128 8.49 19.11 0.42
C GLN A 128 8.93 18.14 1.51
N ILE A 129 9.08 16.85 1.17
CA ILE A 129 9.55 15.84 2.13
C ILE A 129 10.98 16.18 2.57
N ASN A 130 11.88 16.47 1.64
CA ASN A 130 13.27 16.81 1.96
C ASN A 130 13.35 18.08 2.85
N ARG A 131 12.51 19.08 2.59
CA ARG A 131 12.40 20.28 3.44
C ARG A 131 11.89 19.95 4.85
N LYS A 132 10.86 19.11 4.98
CA LYS A 132 10.31 18.68 6.28
C LYS A 132 11.32 17.89 7.10
N VAL A 133 12.08 17.01 6.44
CA VAL A 133 13.05 16.12 7.07
C VAL A 133 14.37 16.84 7.40
N GLY A 134 14.73 17.86 6.62
CA GLY A 134 15.98 18.61 6.78
C GLY A 134 17.20 17.93 6.15
N ARG A 135 16.98 16.97 5.23
CA ARG A 135 18.00 16.34 4.38
C ARG A 135 17.38 15.80 3.10
N GLU A 136 18.23 15.45 2.15
CA GLU A 136 17.87 14.68 0.96
C GLU A 136 17.62 13.20 1.35
N ILE A 137 16.41 12.91 1.82
CA ILE A 137 15.95 11.54 2.07
C ILE A 137 15.28 10.95 0.82
N VAL A 138 14.55 11.78 0.07
CA VAL A 138 14.03 11.44 -1.24
C VAL A 138 15.10 11.83 -2.27
N ILE A 139 15.67 10.83 -2.93
CA ILE A 139 16.84 10.99 -3.82
C ILE A 139 16.46 10.96 -5.31
N GLY A 140 15.20 10.68 -5.62
CA GLY A 140 14.70 10.61 -6.97
C GLY A 140 13.17 10.60 -7.00
N ALA A 141 12.63 11.11 -8.08
CA ALA A 141 11.21 11.12 -8.35
C ALA A 141 10.97 10.96 -9.85
N HIS A 142 9.91 10.29 -10.24
CA HIS A 142 9.50 10.14 -11.63
C HIS A 142 7.97 10.00 -11.74
N SER A 143 7.37 10.72 -12.67
CA SER A 143 5.95 10.63 -12.98
C SER A 143 5.78 9.94 -14.33
N PRO A 144 5.33 8.66 -14.34
CA PRO A 144 5.21 7.89 -15.57
C PRO A 144 3.97 8.29 -16.37
N SER A 145 3.91 7.88 -17.63
CA SER A 145 2.77 8.12 -18.50
C SER A 145 1.50 7.39 -17.99
N TYR A 146 0.33 7.88 -18.40
CA TYR A 146 -0.92 7.19 -18.07
C TYR A 146 -0.98 5.83 -18.80
N GLY A 147 -0.99 4.76 -18.02
CA GLY A 147 -1.01 3.39 -18.56
C GLY A 147 0.39 2.82 -18.84
N PHE A 148 1.45 3.42 -18.28
CA PHE A 148 2.84 2.96 -18.43
C PHE A 148 3.02 1.46 -18.16
N GLU A 149 2.19 0.87 -17.30
CA GLU A 149 2.26 -0.55 -16.96
C GLU A 149 2.00 -1.48 -18.15
N LYS A 150 1.48 -0.94 -19.26
CA LYS A 150 1.23 -1.65 -20.52
C LYS A 150 2.31 -1.40 -21.57
N ASN A 151 3.26 -0.51 -21.29
CA ASN A 151 4.36 -0.16 -22.18
C ASN A 151 5.66 -0.72 -21.59
N GLU A 152 6.08 -1.88 -22.08
CA GLU A 152 7.29 -2.56 -21.59
C GLU A 152 8.54 -1.69 -21.71
N ALA A 153 8.69 -0.92 -22.80
CA ALA A 153 9.85 -0.04 -22.99
C ALA A 153 9.90 1.08 -21.93
N GLU A 154 8.75 1.63 -21.56
CA GLU A 154 8.67 2.61 -20.49
C GLU A 154 8.89 1.98 -19.10
N CYS A 155 8.37 0.77 -18.88
CA CYS A 155 8.66 0.00 -17.67
C CYS A 155 10.17 -0.24 -17.50
N ASP A 156 10.86 -0.61 -18.59
CA ASP A 156 12.31 -0.79 -18.59
C ASP A 156 13.05 0.50 -18.25
N GLN A 157 12.66 1.62 -18.87
CA GLN A 157 13.24 2.94 -18.57
C GLN A 157 13.04 3.33 -17.10
N ILE A 158 11.85 3.11 -16.55
CA ILE A 158 11.55 3.39 -15.14
C ILE A 158 12.45 2.55 -14.21
N ILE A 159 12.61 1.26 -14.50
CA ILE A 159 13.48 0.36 -13.73
C ILE A 159 14.94 0.84 -13.78
N ASP A 160 15.42 1.26 -14.95
CA ASP A 160 16.78 1.78 -15.11
C ASP A 160 17.00 3.06 -14.30
N ILE A 161 16.06 4.00 -14.34
CA ILE A 161 16.11 5.24 -13.55
C ILE A 161 16.17 4.91 -12.04
N ILE A 162 15.33 3.98 -11.58
CA ILE A 162 15.31 3.57 -10.16
C ILE A 162 16.64 2.93 -9.77
N ASN A 163 17.16 2.01 -10.57
CA ASN A 163 18.44 1.34 -10.31
C ASN A 163 19.62 2.33 -10.29
N GLN A 164 19.63 3.31 -11.19
CA GLN A 164 20.68 4.34 -11.26
C GLN A 164 20.61 5.34 -10.11
N SER A 165 19.43 5.56 -9.52
CA SER A 165 19.26 6.50 -8.41
C SER A 165 20.00 6.07 -7.13
N GLY A 166 20.22 4.76 -6.93
CA GLY A 166 20.73 4.22 -5.67
C GLY A 166 19.69 4.12 -4.55
N ALA A 167 18.40 4.22 -4.87
CA ALA A 167 17.33 4.13 -3.88
C ALA A 167 17.31 2.77 -3.17
N THR A 168 16.99 2.80 -1.88
CA THR A 168 16.78 1.61 -1.04
C THR A 168 15.31 1.38 -0.74
N VAL A 169 14.47 2.40 -0.94
CA VAL A 169 13.02 2.37 -0.76
C VAL A 169 12.34 2.91 -2.02
N LEU A 170 11.39 2.18 -2.59
CA LEU A 170 10.53 2.64 -3.68
C LEU A 170 9.11 2.86 -3.16
N VAL A 171 8.61 4.09 -3.27
CA VAL A 171 7.20 4.40 -3.01
C VAL A 171 6.50 4.63 -4.34
N ILE A 172 5.52 3.79 -4.66
CA ILE A 172 4.72 3.92 -5.86
C ILE A 172 3.31 4.43 -5.54
N GLY A 173 2.89 5.44 -6.30
CA GLY A 173 1.60 6.08 -6.23
C GLY A 173 0.99 6.26 -7.61
N ALA A 174 0.78 5.14 -8.32
CA ALA A 174 0.23 5.13 -9.67
C ALA A 174 -1.28 4.81 -9.70
N GLY A 175 -1.86 4.40 -8.58
CA GLY A 175 -3.26 3.99 -8.46
C GLY A 175 -3.41 2.49 -8.22
N GLY A 176 -4.46 2.13 -7.48
CA GLY A 176 -4.72 0.76 -7.05
C GLY A 176 -5.02 -0.20 -8.19
N VAL A 177 -4.83 -1.49 -7.91
CA VAL A 177 -4.75 -2.63 -8.83
C VAL A 177 -3.44 -2.68 -9.60
N LYS A 178 -3.15 -1.66 -10.41
CA LYS A 178 -2.03 -1.72 -11.34
C LYS A 178 -0.65 -1.61 -10.69
N GLN A 179 -0.51 -0.78 -9.64
CA GLN A 179 0.77 -0.60 -8.97
C GLN A 179 1.23 -1.88 -8.25
N GLU A 180 0.29 -2.62 -7.65
CA GLU A 180 0.60 -3.88 -6.97
C GLU A 180 1.00 -4.97 -7.97
N ILE A 181 0.27 -5.07 -9.09
CA ILE A 181 0.61 -5.99 -10.19
C ILE A 181 1.99 -5.64 -10.79
N TRP A 182 2.25 -4.36 -11.03
CA TRP A 182 3.53 -3.90 -11.57
C TRP A 182 4.69 -4.24 -10.63
N LEU A 183 4.55 -4.01 -9.33
CA LEU A 183 5.56 -4.40 -8.34
C LEU A 183 5.77 -5.91 -8.31
N ALA A 184 4.69 -6.70 -8.31
CA ALA A 184 4.79 -8.15 -8.33
C ALA A 184 5.56 -8.65 -9.56
N ARG A 185 5.35 -8.01 -10.71
CA ARG A 185 6.05 -8.34 -11.96
C ARG A 185 7.51 -7.90 -11.96
N TYR A 186 7.84 -6.66 -11.58
CA TYR A 186 9.14 -6.06 -11.85
C TYR A 186 10.07 -5.88 -10.64
N ARG A 187 9.60 -6.04 -9.39
CA ARG A 187 10.43 -5.77 -8.19
C ARG A 187 11.76 -6.52 -8.18
N HIS A 188 11.79 -7.74 -8.72
CA HIS A 188 12.99 -8.58 -8.81
C HIS A 188 14.10 -7.98 -9.69
N ARG A 189 13.78 -7.02 -10.58
CA ARG A 189 14.74 -6.29 -11.42
C ARG A 189 15.34 -5.05 -10.74
N MET A 190 14.96 -4.78 -9.49
CA MET A 190 15.44 -3.65 -8.69
C MET A 190 16.17 -4.11 -7.42
N PRO A 191 17.29 -4.86 -7.53
CA PRO A 191 17.93 -5.52 -6.39
C PRO A 191 18.50 -4.54 -5.33
N GLY A 192 18.71 -3.27 -5.69
CA GLY A 192 19.14 -2.24 -4.74
C GLY A 192 18.02 -1.75 -3.81
N VAL A 193 16.75 -1.92 -4.22
CA VAL A 193 15.58 -1.53 -3.44
C VAL A 193 15.21 -2.67 -2.50
N LYS A 194 15.28 -2.42 -1.19
CA LYS A 194 14.93 -3.39 -0.16
C LYS A 194 13.45 -3.36 0.17
N LEU A 195 12.84 -2.18 0.12
CA LEU A 195 11.49 -1.94 0.56
C LEU A 195 10.65 -1.28 -0.54
N PHE A 196 9.52 -1.87 -0.87
CA PHE A 196 8.58 -1.41 -1.87
C PHE A 196 7.27 -1.05 -1.18
N MET A 197 6.69 0.12 -1.48
CA MET A 197 5.45 0.56 -0.86
C MET A 197 4.43 1.01 -1.90
N ALA A 198 3.32 0.28 -2.00
CA ALA A 198 2.17 0.63 -2.81
C ALA A 198 1.20 1.48 -1.98
N LEU A 199 1.37 2.81 -2.04
CA LEU A 199 0.63 3.76 -1.18
C LEU A 199 -0.38 4.63 -1.94
N GLY A 200 -0.63 4.36 -3.23
CA GLY A 200 -1.68 5.04 -3.99
C GLY A 200 -1.48 6.57 -4.05
N ALA A 201 -2.53 7.35 -3.78
CA ALA A 201 -2.50 8.82 -3.90
C ALA A 201 -1.65 9.56 -2.85
N THR A 202 -0.77 8.86 -2.14
CA THR A 202 0.05 9.44 -1.06
C THR A 202 1.04 10.48 -1.56
N ILE A 203 1.57 10.31 -2.78
CA ILE A 203 2.46 11.29 -3.41
C ILE A 203 1.72 12.63 -3.62
N ASP A 204 0.47 12.60 -4.10
CA ASP A 204 -0.34 13.82 -4.28
C ASP A 204 -0.63 14.54 -2.94
N PHE A 205 -0.80 13.80 -1.85
CA PHE A 205 -0.96 14.37 -0.52
C PHE A 205 0.32 15.03 -0.02
N GLU A 206 1.49 14.41 -0.22
CA GLU A 206 2.78 14.99 0.19
C GLU A 206 3.19 16.18 -0.68
N ALA A 207 2.74 16.24 -1.94
CA ALA A 207 2.87 17.42 -2.78
C ALA A 207 1.94 18.56 -2.35
N GLY A 208 0.96 18.33 -1.46
CA GLY A 208 0.01 19.35 -1.04
C GLY A 208 -1.04 19.71 -2.09
N ASN A 209 -1.12 18.96 -3.20
CA ASN A 209 -2.07 19.19 -4.28
C ASN A 209 -3.48 18.72 -3.92
N VAL A 210 -3.60 17.80 -2.96
CA VAL A 210 -4.87 17.30 -2.45
C VAL A 210 -5.01 17.61 -0.97
N SER A 211 -6.08 18.32 -0.61
CA SER A 211 -6.41 18.58 0.79
C SER A 211 -6.92 17.31 1.48
N ARG A 212 -6.31 16.95 2.62
CA ARG A 212 -6.81 15.86 3.47
C ARG A 212 -8.15 16.25 4.09
N ALA A 213 -9.03 15.26 4.28
CA ALA A 213 -10.26 15.47 5.05
C ALA A 213 -9.92 15.97 6.46
N PRO A 214 -10.73 16.86 7.09
CA PRO A 214 -10.54 17.29 8.48
C PRO A 214 -10.31 16.14 9.45
N LYS A 215 -9.47 16.35 10.48
CA LYS A 215 -9.08 15.30 11.44
C LYS A 215 -10.27 14.57 12.04
N LEU A 216 -11.33 15.29 12.44
CA LEU A 216 -12.54 14.69 13.00
C LEU A 216 -13.21 13.71 12.01
N LEU A 217 -13.31 14.06 10.72
CA LEU A 217 -13.90 13.17 9.70
C LEU A 217 -13.02 11.95 9.44
N ARG A 218 -11.69 12.11 9.49
CA ARG A 218 -10.78 10.97 9.42
C ARG A 218 -10.97 10.08 10.64
N ASP A 219 -11.08 10.67 11.82
CA ASP A 219 -11.14 9.96 13.09
C ASP A 219 -12.39 9.06 13.23
N ILE A 220 -13.52 9.52 12.70
CA ILE A 220 -14.77 8.74 12.65
C ILE A 220 -14.91 7.87 11.38
N GLY A 221 -13.88 7.81 10.52
CA GLY A 221 -13.90 7.00 9.29
C GLY A 221 -14.77 7.56 8.15
N MET A 222 -15.14 8.85 8.18
CA MET A 222 -15.92 9.55 7.16
C MET A 222 -15.06 10.24 6.08
N GLU A 223 -13.77 9.92 6.00
CA GLU A 223 -12.88 10.46 4.96
C GLU A 223 -13.37 10.11 3.53
N TRP A 224 -13.96 8.93 3.34
CA TRP A 224 -14.54 8.54 2.05
C TRP A 224 -15.67 9.50 1.62
N LEU A 225 -16.51 9.94 2.56
CA LEU A 225 -17.61 10.86 2.27
C LEU A 225 -17.07 12.25 1.91
N TYR A 226 -16.03 12.72 2.60
CA TYR A 226 -15.35 13.95 2.23
C TYR A 226 -14.78 13.88 0.81
N ARG A 227 -14.11 12.78 0.45
CA ARG A 227 -13.60 12.56 -0.92
C ARG A 227 -14.73 12.48 -1.95
N LEU A 228 -15.87 11.88 -1.60
CA LEU A 228 -17.05 11.85 -2.46
C LEU A 228 -17.58 13.26 -2.74
N MET A 229 -17.61 14.14 -1.75
CA MET A 229 -18.03 15.53 -1.94
C MET A 229 -17.04 16.33 -2.78
N MET A 230 -15.73 16.07 -2.64
CA MET A 230 -14.69 16.77 -3.40
C MET A 230 -14.60 16.27 -4.86
N GLU A 231 -14.80 14.98 -5.10
CA GLU A 231 -14.67 14.37 -6.43
C GLU A 231 -15.85 13.44 -6.77
N PRO A 232 -17.09 13.96 -6.81
CA PRO A 232 -18.29 13.15 -6.89
C PRO A 232 -18.33 12.27 -8.14
N LYS A 233 -17.90 12.80 -9.30
CA LYS A 233 -17.88 12.04 -10.56
C LYS A 233 -16.95 10.82 -10.49
N ARG A 234 -15.79 10.95 -9.83
CA ARG A 234 -14.79 9.88 -9.71
C ARG A 234 -15.17 8.87 -8.63
N MET A 235 -15.65 9.37 -7.49
CA MET A 235 -15.88 8.56 -6.28
C MET A 235 -17.28 7.91 -6.22
N TYR A 236 -18.29 8.46 -6.91
CA TYR A 236 -19.67 7.94 -6.87
C TYR A 236 -19.75 6.46 -7.26
N ARG A 237 -19.19 6.10 -8.41
CA ARG A 237 -19.23 4.70 -8.90
C ARG A 237 -18.49 3.77 -7.95
N ARG A 238 -17.35 4.22 -7.41
CA ARG A 238 -16.57 3.45 -6.45
C ARG A 238 -17.37 3.18 -5.18
N TYR A 239 -17.80 4.23 -4.48
CA TYR A 239 -18.41 4.07 -3.15
C TYR A 239 -19.86 3.59 -3.14
N LEU A 240 -20.66 3.95 -4.14
CA LEU A 240 -22.10 3.66 -4.13
C LEU A 240 -22.50 2.49 -5.02
N ILE A 241 -21.62 2.02 -5.91
CA ILE A 241 -21.91 0.89 -6.81
C ILE A 241 -20.95 -0.27 -6.56
N ASN A 242 -19.64 -0.01 -6.53
CA ASN A 242 -18.65 -1.09 -6.46
C ASN A 242 -18.42 -1.56 -5.02
N ASP A 243 -18.10 -0.66 -4.10
CA ASP A 243 -17.74 -0.96 -2.72
C ASP A 243 -18.84 -1.63 -1.90
N PRO A 244 -20.16 -1.37 -2.10
CA PRO A 244 -21.20 -2.01 -1.30
C PRO A 244 -21.19 -3.56 -1.34
N VAL A 245 -20.68 -4.16 -2.42
CA VAL A 245 -20.56 -5.62 -2.54
C VAL A 245 -19.56 -6.20 -1.53
N PHE A 246 -18.61 -5.39 -1.03
CA PHE A 246 -17.71 -5.79 0.05
C PHE A 246 -18.48 -6.25 1.29
N PHE A 247 -19.51 -5.51 1.70
CA PHE A 247 -20.29 -5.85 2.90
C PHE A 247 -21.04 -7.17 2.72
N LEU A 248 -21.49 -7.49 1.50
CA LEU A 248 -22.07 -8.80 1.19
C LEU A 248 -21.05 -9.93 1.35
N TYR A 249 -19.82 -9.75 0.84
CA TYR A 249 -18.75 -10.73 1.01
C TYR A 249 -18.36 -10.89 2.48
N PHE A 250 -18.26 -9.78 3.22
CA PHE A 250 -17.94 -9.80 4.63
C PHE A 250 -19.05 -10.47 5.47
N ALA A 251 -20.32 -10.22 5.16
CA ALA A 251 -21.44 -10.93 5.78
C ALA A 251 -21.37 -12.45 5.53
N LYS A 252 -21.03 -12.87 4.30
CA LYS A 252 -20.79 -14.29 4.00
C LYS A 252 -19.64 -14.87 4.83
N GLN A 253 -18.61 -14.08 5.11
CA GLN A 253 -17.49 -14.51 5.95
C GLN A 253 -17.93 -14.71 7.40
N LEU A 254 -18.69 -13.78 7.97
CA LEU A 254 -19.26 -13.93 9.32
C LEU A 254 -20.18 -15.13 9.44
N LEU A 255 -20.93 -15.44 8.40
CA LEU A 255 -21.81 -16.61 8.32
C LEU A 255 -21.07 -17.93 8.02
N GLY A 256 -19.75 -17.90 7.80
CA GLY A 256 -18.95 -19.11 7.49
C GLY A 256 -19.22 -19.72 6.10
N ILE A 257 -19.88 -18.98 5.20
CA ILE A 257 -20.25 -19.43 3.84
C ILE A 257 -19.45 -18.74 2.74
N TYR A 258 -18.53 -17.85 3.10
CA TYR A 258 -17.62 -17.23 2.16
C TYR A 258 -16.69 -18.29 1.54
N ARG A 259 -16.42 -18.16 0.24
CA ARG A 259 -15.49 -18.99 -0.51
C ARG A 259 -14.51 -18.11 -1.27
N ASN A 260 -13.23 -18.43 -1.17
CA ASN A 260 -12.21 -17.75 -1.95
C ASN A 260 -12.40 -18.11 -3.44
N PRO A 261 -12.63 -17.12 -4.33
CA PRO A 261 -12.89 -17.37 -5.74
C PRO A 261 -11.69 -17.98 -6.49
N PHE A 262 -10.49 -17.91 -5.91
CA PHE A 262 -9.23 -18.32 -6.52
C PHE A 262 -8.57 -19.52 -5.83
N GLU A 263 -9.27 -20.14 -4.87
CA GLU A 263 -8.81 -21.35 -4.22
C GLU A 263 -8.77 -22.48 -5.25
N ARG A 264 -7.55 -22.90 -5.63
CA ARG A 264 -7.38 -24.06 -6.51
C ARG A 264 -7.92 -25.27 -5.77
N LYS A 265 -8.89 -25.98 -6.35
CA LYS A 265 -9.28 -27.31 -5.87
C LYS A 265 -8.02 -28.16 -5.84
N THR A 266 -7.60 -28.59 -4.66
CA THR A 266 -6.54 -29.58 -4.48
C THR A 266 -6.88 -30.81 -5.33
N GLY A 267 -6.15 -31.03 -6.44
CA GLY A 267 -6.28 -32.25 -7.24
C GLY A 267 -6.35 -32.14 -8.78
N MET A 268 -6.22 -30.97 -9.43
CA MET A 268 -6.09 -30.95 -10.90
C MET A 268 -4.63 -30.79 -11.35
N PRO A 269 -4.09 -31.71 -12.18
CA PRO A 269 -2.74 -31.60 -12.71
C PRO A 269 -2.61 -30.39 -13.65
N GLN A 270 -1.47 -29.71 -13.58
CA GLN A 270 -1.13 -28.64 -14.52
C GLN A 270 -1.03 -29.23 -15.93
N THR A 271 -1.94 -28.83 -16.82
CA THR A 271 -1.71 -28.99 -18.25
C THR A 271 -0.71 -27.92 -18.68
N SER A 272 0.54 -28.33 -18.87
CA SER A 272 1.55 -27.56 -19.58
C SER A 272 1.05 -27.22 -20.99
N LYS A 273 1.06 -25.94 -21.34
CA LYS A 273 1.15 -25.49 -22.73
C LYS A 273 2.34 -24.55 -22.85
#